data_AF-A0A0F9KPC7-F1
#
_entry.id   AF-A0A0F9KPC7-F1
#
_cell.length_a   1.000
_cell.length_b   1.000
_cell.length_c   1.000
_cell.angle_alpha   90.00
_cell.angle_beta   90.00
_cell.angle_gamma   90.00
#
_symmetry.space_group_name_H-M   'P 1'
#
loop_
_entity.id
_entity.type
_entity.pdbx_description
1 polymer ?
#
loop_
_entity_poly.entity_id
_entity_poly.type
_entity_poly.pdbx_seq_one_letter_code
_entity_poly.pdbx_strand_id
1 'polypeptide(L)'
;MSKLPLEGIVVLDFATLIAAPVIGSFLADFGAEVIKVERPKIGDPRRGTNVIGKNKSASWLIGGRNKKTITLDLHKKKGQEIAKKLCAKADVFLANFRPGVLEKWNLGAEILHTVNPDLIIGLMSGYGQTGPYKRKGGFDRTI
;
A
#
# COMPACT_ATOMS: atom_id res chain seq x y z
N MET A 1 14.24 19.02 -19.29
CA MET A 1 13.32 18.91 -18.14
C MET A 1 14.13 18.49 -16.94
N SER A 2 13.93 19.09 -15.76
CA SER A 2 14.65 18.70 -14.54
C SER A 2 14.12 17.35 -14.05
N LYS A 3 15.01 16.42 -13.71
CA LYS A 3 14.68 15.14 -13.10
C LYS A 3 13.91 15.36 -11.79
N LEU A 4 12.81 14.64 -11.57
CA LEU A 4 12.09 14.73 -10.30
C LEU A 4 12.85 14.01 -9.18
N PRO A 5 12.70 14.40 -7.89
CA PRO A 5 13.54 13.89 -6.81
C PRO A 5 13.49 12.36 -6.60
N LEU A 6 12.37 11.71 -6.91
CA LEU A 6 12.18 10.26 -6.78
C LEU A 6 12.03 9.55 -8.13
N GLU A 7 12.46 10.20 -9.22
CA GLU A 7 12.41 9.59 -10.53
C GLU A 7 13.33 8.35 -10.61
N GLY A 8 12.73 7.22 -11.00
CA GLY A 8 13.37 5.91 -11.03
C GLY A 8 13.05 5.02 -9.83
N ILE A 9 12.41 5.57 -8.79
CA ILE A 9 11.99 4.82 -7.60
C ILE A 9 10.65 4.13 -7.86
N VAL A 10 10.56 2.83 -7.55
CA VAL A 10 9.35 2.01 -7.67
C VAL A 10 8.75 1.75 -6.28
N VAL A 11 7.49 2.11 -6.10
CA VAL A 11 6.76 1.98 -4.84
C VAL A 11 5.57 1.05 -5.01
N LEU A 12 5.47 0.04 -4.14
CA LEU A 12 4.31 -0.82 -4.02
C LEU A 12 3.40 -0.36 -2.89
N ASP A 13 2.22 0.17 -3.24
CA ASP A 13 1.22 0.63 -2.28
C ASP A 13 0.10 -0.41 -2.12
N PHE A 14 0.25 -1.28 -1.12
CA PHE A 14 -0.71 -2.32 -0.75
C PHE A 14 -1.75 -1.82 0.25
N ALA A 15 -1.62 -0.58 0.70
CA ALA A 15 -2.45 -0.05 1.76
C ALA A 15 -3.86 0.31 1.29
N THR A 16 -4.76 0.52 2.24
CA THR A 16 -6.15 0.94 1.95
C THR A 16 -6.50 2.18 2.73
N LEU A 17 -7.58 2.87 2.37
CA LEU A 17 -8.02 4.06 3.10
C LEU A 17 -6.94 5.15 3.10
N ILE A 18 -6.58 5.71 4.27
CA ILE A 18 -5.91 7.02 4.37
C ILE A 18 -4.41 6.96 4.65
N ALA A 19 -4.01 6.49 5.83
CA ALA A 19 -2.69 6.78 6.41
C ALA A 19 -1.52 6.47 5.46
N ALA A 20 -1.54 5.28 4.86
CA ALA A 20 -0.47 4.82 3.99
C ALA A 20 -0.64 5.21 2.52
N PRO A 21 -1.86 5.20 1.93
CA PRO A 21 -2.03 5.68 0.55
C PRO A 21 -1.71 7.17 0.36
N VAL A 22 -1.84 8.01 1.40
CA VAL A 22 -1.39 9.42 1.31
C VAL A 22 0.11 9.51 1.09
N ILE A 23 0.91 8.70 1.79
CA ILE A 23 2.37 8.63 1.59
C ILE A 23 2.67 8.27 0.13
N GLY A 24 2.04 7.22 -0.40
CA GLY A 24 2.20 6.83 -1.79
C GLY A 24 1.80 7.93 -2.78
N SER A 25 0.86 8.82 -2.43
CA SER A 25 0.50 9.94 -3.31
C SER A 25 1.60 11.00 -3.35
N PHE A 26 2.20 11.33 -2.20
CA PHE A 26 3.32 12.26 -2.15
C PHE A 26 4.56 11.73 -2.85
N LEU A 27 4.87 10.42 -2.70
CA LEU A 27 5.98 9.81 -3.43
C LEU A 27 5.77 9.89 -4.95
N ALA A 28 4.53 9.67 -5.41
CA ALA A 28 4.18 9.83 -6.81
C ALA A 28 4.30 11.28 -7.30
N ASP A 29 3.89 12.26 -6.49
CA ASP A 29 4.04 13.69 -6.82
C ASP A 29 5.52 14.09 -6.96
N PHE A 30 6.43 13.42 -6.25
CA PHE A 30 7.88 13.60 -6.37
C PHE A 30 8.53 12.73 -7.47
N GLY A 31 7.74 12.06 -8.30
CA GLY A 31 8.21 11.35 -9.49
C GLY A 31 8.43 9.85 -9.34
N ALA A 32 8.09 9.25 -8.20
CA ALA A 32 8.16 7.79 -8.05
C ALA A 32 7.10 7.09 -8.90
N GLU A 33 7.44 5.92 -9.46
CA GLU A 33 6.47 5.02 -10.04
C GLU A 33 5.73 4.27 -8.92
N VAL A 34 4.53 4.75 -8.59
CA VAL A 34 3.72 4.16 -7.53
C VAL A 34 2.67 3.21 -8.13
N ILE A 35 2.79 1.94 -7.79
CA ILE A 35 1.87 0.88 -8.17
C ILE A 35 0.98 0.56 -6.98
N LYS A 36 -0.26 1.02 -7.06
CA LYS A 36 -1.32 0.70 -6.13
C LYS A 36 -1.82 -0.72 -6.38
N VAL A 37 -1.73 -1.57 -5.37
CA VAL A 37 -2.27 -2.94 -5.40
C VAL A 37 -3.60 -2.98 -4.66
N GLU A 38 -4.64 -3.49 -5.31
CA GLU A 38 -5.99 -3.51 -4.77
C GLU A 38 -6.62 -4.91 -4.85
N ARG A 39 -7.66 -5.15 -4.05
CA ARG A 39 -8.39 -6.41 -4.14
C ARG A 39 -9.17 -6.48 -5.46
N PRO A 40 -9.14 -7.61 -6.19
CA PRO A 40 -9.95 -7.79 -7.38
C PRO A 40 -11.44 -7.54 -7.11
N LYS A 41 -12.12 -6.88 -8.06
CA LYS A 41 -13.56 -6.50 -8.03
C LYS A 41 -13.98 -5.49 -6.96
N ILE A 42 -13.31 -5.47 -5.81
CA ILE A 42 -13.66 -4.63 -4.66
C ILE A 42 -12.89 -3.30 -4.70
N GLY A 43 -11.61 -3.34 -5.07
CA GLY A 43 -10.73 -2.17 -5.03
C GLY A 43 -10.41 -1.71 -3.60
N ASP A 44 -9.93 -0.47 -3.49
CA ASP A 44 -9.90 0.28 -2.24
C ASP A 44 -11.32 0.72 -1.85
N PRO A 45 -11.74 0.54 -0.58
CA PRO A 45 -13.05 1.00 -0.10
C PRO A 45 -13.36 2.48 -0.38
N ARG A 46 -12.34 3.35 -0.48
CA ARG A 46 -12.50 4.75 -0.85
C ARG A 46 -13.11 4.95 -2.24
N ARG A 47 -12.99 3.99 -3.15
CA ARG A 47 -13.62 4.07 -4.48
C ARG A 47 -15.15 4.21 -4.40
N GLY A 48 -15.76 3.74 -3.31
CA GLY A 48 -17.20 3.84 -3.05
C GLY A 48 -17.64 5.02 -2.18
N THR A 49 -16.73 5.90 -1.72
CA THR A 49 -17.07 7.03 -0.85
C THR A 49 -17.11 8.35 -1.63
N ASN A 50 -17.93 9.32 -1.22
CA ASN A 50 -18.01 10.65 -1.82
C ASN A 50 -18.06 10.60 -3.37
N VAL A 51 -18.97 9.77 -3.89
CA VAL A 51 -19.12 9.56 -5.33
C VAL A 51 -19.62 10.84 -5.99
N ILE A 52 -18.85 11.34 -6.95
CA ILE A 52 -19.16 12.51 -7.78
C ILE A 52 -19.38 12.05 -9.24
N GLY A 53 -20.43 12.56 -9.87
CA GLY A 53 -20.74 12.30 -11.28
C GLY A 53 -20.78 10.81 -11.65
N LYS A 54 -20.18 10.44 -12.79
CA LYS A 54 -20.18 9.08 -13.39
C LYS A 54 -19.40 8.04 -12.56
N ASN A 55 -19.82 7.74 -11.33
CA ASN A 55 -19.23 6.74 -10.43
C ASN A 55 -17.74 6.96 -10.10
N LYS A 56 -17.29 8.23 -10.03
CA LYS A 56 -15.92 8.56 -9.61
C LYS A 56 -15.94 9.04 -8.18
N SER A 57 -15.18 8.41 -7.28
CA SER A 57 -15.02 8.94 -5.93
C SER A 57 -14.03 10.11 -5.93
N ALA A 58 -14.45 11.27 -5.43
CA ALA A 58 -13.54 12.40 -5.21
C ALA A 58 -12.42 12.02 -4.23
N SER A 59 -12.77 11.26 -3.18
CA SER A 59 -11.81 10.77 -2.18
C SER A 59 -10.75 9.88 -2.81
N TRP A 60 -11.16 8.99 -3.70
CA TRP A 60 -10.23 8.13 -4.45
C TRP A 60 -9.37 8.93 -5.42
N LEU A 61 -9.95 9.85 -6.18
CA LEU A 61 -9.17 10.65 -7.15
C LEU A 61 -8.05 11.44 -6.47
N ILE A 62 -8.30 11.97 -5.27
CA ILE A 62 -7.28 12.65 -4.48
C ILE A 62 -6.18 11.68 -4.04
N GLY A 63 -6.54 10.53 -3.43
CA GLY A 63 -5.56 9.58 -2.89
C GLY A 63 -4.92 8.62 -3.91
N GLY A 64 -5.47 8.56 -5.12
CA GLY A 64 -5.05 7.68 -6.21
C GLY A 64 -4.39 8.41 -7.38
N ARG A 65 -4.28 9.75 -7.32
CA ARG A 65 -3.58 10.55 -8.34
C ARG A 65 -2.14 10.04 -8.54
N ASN A 66 -1.65 10.14 -9.77
CA ASN A 66 -0.28 9.77 -10.16
C ASN A 66 0.11 8.30 -9.90
N LYS A 67 -0.84 7.43 -9.51
CA LYS A 67 -0.59 6.00 -9.29
C LYS A 67 -1.07 5.15 -10.46
N LYS A 68 -0.30 4.12 -10.79
CA LYS A 68 -0.78 2.98 -11.59
C LYS A 68 -1.54 2.03 -10.66
N THR A 69 -2.53 1.30 -11.18
CA THR A 69 -3.35 0.40 -10.36
C THR A 69 -3.35 -1.02 -10.93
N ILE A 70 -3.10 -2.01 -10.09
CA ILE A 70 -3.27 -3.43 -10.41
C ILE A 70 -4.15 -4.10 -9.36
N THR A 71 -4.64 -5.30 -9.67
CA THR A 71 -5.39 -6.10 -8.68
C THR A 71 -4.66 -7.39 -8.33
N LEU A 72 -4.72 -7.77 -7.05
CA LEU A 72 -4.08 -8.97 -6.53
C LEU A 72 -4.83 -9.51 -5.31
N ASP A 73 -5.11 -10.81 -5.28
CA ASP A 73 -5.76 -11.45 -4.14
C ASP A 73 -4.73 -12.17 -3.24
N LEU A 74 -4.38 -11.53 -2.13
CA LEU A 74 -3.40 -12.04 -1.16
C LEU A 74 -3.93 -13.21 -0.31
N HIS A 75 -5.21 -13.54 -0.41
CA HIS A 75 -5.76 -14.75 0.22
C HIS A 75 -5.40 -16.03 -0.57
N LYS A 76 -4.86 -15.89 -1.79
CA LYS A 76 -4.42 -17.01 -2.63
C LYS A 76 -2.90 -17.08 -2.64
N LYS A 77 -2.35 -18.29 -2.53
CA LYS A 77 -0.89 -18.53 -2.61
C LYS A 77 -0.26 -17.88 -3.85
N LYS A 78 -0.88 -18.04 -5.02
CA LYS A 78 -0.45 -17.40 -6.27
C LYS A 78 -0.39 -15.87 -6.17
N GLY A 79 -1.33 -15.25 -5.46
CA GLY A 79 -1.32 -13.81 -5.21
C GLY A 79 -0.12 -13.39 -4.36
N GLN A 80 0.15 -14.14 -3.29
CA GLN A 80 1.30 -13.92 -2.41
C GLN A 80 2.65 -14.10 -3.14
N GLU A 81 2.75 -15.09 -4.04
CA GLU A 81 3.93 -15.30 -4.88
C GLU A 81 4.17 -14.15 -5.85
N ILE A 82 3.11 -13.65 -6.50
CA ILE A 82 3.22 -12.48 -7.38
C ILE A 82 3.62 -11.24 -6.57
N ALA A 83 3.04 -11.03 -5.37
CA ALA A 83 3.44 -9.94 -4.49
C ALA A 83 4.93 -9.99 -4.15
N LYS A 84 5.47 -11.16 -3.78
CA LYS A 84 6.91 -11.33 -3.53
C LYS A 84 7.77 -11.02 -4.75
N LYS A 85 7.35 -11.47 -5.94
CA LYS A 85 8.04 -11.15 -7.21
C LYS A 85 8.03 -9.65 -7.54
N LEU A 86 6.97 -8.94 -7.17
CA LEU A 86 6.91 -7.49 -7.30
C LEU A 86 7.84 -6.82 -6.29
N CYS A 87 7.82 -7.24 -5.01
CA CYS A 87 8.70 -6.69 -3.98
C CYS A 87 10.18 -6.91 -4.29
N ALA A 88 10.53 -8.00 -5.00
CA ALA A 88 11.88 -8.27 -5.47
C ALA A 88 12.44 -7.21 -6.45
N LYS A 89 11.58 -6.33 -6.97
CA LYS A 89 11.91 -5.31 -7.97
C LYS A 89 11.53 -3.89 -7.54
N ALA A 90 10.99 -3.73 -6.34
CA ALA A 90 10.54 -2.46 -5.82
C ALA A 90 11.55 -1.90 -4.81
N ASP A 91 11.60 -0.59 -4.68
CA ASP A 91 12.44 0.08 -3.69
C ASP A 91 11.69 0.29 -2.37
N VAL A 92 10.36 0.49 -2.46
CA VAL A 92 9.51 0.77 -1.29
C VAL A 92 8.27 -0.10 -1.29
N PHE A 93 7.93 -0.68 -0.13
CA PHE A 93 6.68 -1.36 0.12
C PHE A 93 5.89 -0.65 1.23
N LEU A 94 4.65 -0.26 0.95
CA LEU A 94 3.75 0.39 1.89
C LEU A 94 2.55 -0.50 2.19
N ALA A 95 2.26 -0.69 3.47
CA ALA A 95 1.06 -1.39 3.92
C ALA A 95 0.51 -0.78 5.22
N ASN A 96 -0.80 -0.92 5.44
CA ASN A 96 -1.45 -0.51 6.69
C ASN A 96 -2.37 -1.58 7.27
N PHE A 97 -1.98 -2.84 7.11
CA PHE A 97 -2.69 -3.94 7.75
C PHE A 97 -2.34 -4.02 9.24
N ARG A 98 -3.24 -4.63 10.02
CA ARG A 98 -2.95 -4.90 11.43
C ARG A 98 -1.71 -5.80 11.56
N PRO A 99 -0.87 -5.61 12.60
CA PRO A 99 0.26 -6.48 12.88
C PRO A 99 -0.14 -7.97 12.88
N GLY A 100 0.64 -8.81 12.21
CA GLY A 100 0.36 -10.24 12.03
C GLY A 100 -0.40 -10.60 10.75
N VAL A 101 -1.00 -9.64 10.04
CA VAL A 101 -1.75 -9.93 8.80
C VAL A 101 -0.81 -10.23 7.63
N LEU A 102 0.27 -9.45 7.47
CA LEU A 102 1.24 -9.67 6.38
C LEU A 102 1.96 -11.01 6.54
N GLU A 103 2.30 -11.39 7.78
CA GLU A 103 2.93 -12.66 8.10
C GLU A 103 2.03 -13.84 7.71
N LYS A 104 0.72 -13.75 7.96
CA LYS A 104 -0.27 -14.74 7.50
C LYS A 104 -0.35 -14.87 5.98
N TRP A 105 0.05 -13.83 5.25
CA TRP A 105 0.12 -13.82 3.79
C TRP A 105 1.52 -14.06 3.25
N ASN A 106 2.49 -14.45 4.08
CA ASN A 106 3.89 -14.64 3.69
C ASN A 106 4.53 -13.37 3.09
N LEU A 107 4.17 -12.21 3.63
CA LEU A 107 4.64 -10.88 3.22
C LEU A 107 5.14 -10.05 4.42
N GLY A 108 5.49 -10.71 5.53
CA GLY A 108 6.14 -10.05 6.67
C GLY A 108 7.53 -9.53 6.29
N ALA A 109 8.04 -8.55 7.05
CA ALA A 109 9.30 -7.87 6.75
C ALA A 109 10.47 -8.84 6.52
N GLU A 110 10.67 -9.78 7.45
CA GLU A 110 11.71 -10.82 7.34
C GLU A 110 11.64 -11.60 6.02
N ILE A 111 10.43 -11.99 5.60
CA ILE A 111 10.21 -12.73 4.35
C ILE A 111 10.49 -11.84 3.14
N LEU A 112 10.06 -10.59 3.18
CA LEU A 112 10.30 -9.66 2.08
C LEU A 112 11.78 -9.32 1.94
N HIS A 113 12.52 -9.18 3.05
CA HIS A 113 13.97 -8.96 3.03
C HIS A 113 14.75 -10.17 2.51
N THR A 114 14.21 -11.40 2.60
CA THR A 114 14.85 -12.55 1.94
C THR A 114 14.81 -12.48 0.41
N VAL A 115 13.82 -11.77 -0.17
CA VAL A 115 13.71 -11.60 -1.63
C VAL A 115 14.25 -10.26 -2.12
N ASN A 116 14.36 -9.27 -1.24
CA ASN A 116 14.95 -7.96 -1.51
C ASN A 116 15.51 -7.34 -0.20
N PRO A 117 16.81 -7.52 0.08
CA PRO A 117 17.44 -6.98 1.29
C PRO A 117 17.41 -5.45 1.39
N ASP A 118 17.34 -4.75 0.26
CA ASP A 118 17.36 -3.28 0.20
C ASP A 118 15.95 -2.66 0.25
N LEU A 119 14.90 -3.49 0.33
CA LEU A 119 13.51 -3.01 0.34
C LEU A 119 13.21 -2.16 1.57
N ILE A 120 12.79 -0.92 1.33
CA ILE A 120 12.28 -0.03 2.38
C ILE A 120 10.83 -0.40 2.68
N ILE A 121 10.53 -0.76 3.93
CA ILE A 121 9.20 -1.25 4.34
C ILE A 121 8.53 -0.23 5.27
N GLY A 122 7.44 0.37 4.82
CA GLY A 122 6.58 1.25 5.61
C GLY A 122 5.31 0.54 6.08
N LEU A 123 5.20 0.28 7.40
CA LEU A 123 4.04 -0.37 8.01
C LEU A 123 3.28 0.57 8.96
N MET A 124 2.10 0.99 8.54
CA MET A 124 1.26 1.94 9.27
C MET A 124 0.17 1.21 10.05
N SER A 125 0.03 1.45 11.35
CA SER A 125 -1.04 0.88 12.17
C SER A 125 -1.40 1.83 13.31
N GLY A 126 -2.66 1.82 13.75
CA GLY A 126 -3.15 2.80 14.74
C GLY A 126 -2.38 2.86 16.05
N TYR A 127 -1.85 1.73 16.54
CA TYR A 127 -1.12 1.65 17.81
C TYR A 127 0.31 1.12 17.65
N GLY A 128 0.87 1.20 16.44
CA GLY A 128 2.21 0.69 16.13
C GLY A 128 2.31 -0.85 16.00
N GLN A 129 3.52 -1.30 15.61
CA GLN A 129 3.82 -2.72 15.37
C GLN A 129 4.12 -3.50 16.66
N THR A 130 4.37 -2.80 17.77
CA THR A 130 4.74 -3.36 19.08
C THR A 130 3.83 -2.82 20.18
N GLY A 131 3.95 -3.36 21.40
CA GLY A 131 3.15 -2.94 22.55
C GLY A 131 1.80 -3.67 22.71
N PRO A 132 1.10 -3.40 23.83
CA PRO A 132 -0.09 -4.16 24.23
C PRO A 132 -1.29 -3.94 23.31
N TYR A 133 -1.40 -2.76 22.69
CA TYR A 133 -2.52 -2.40 21.81
C TYR A 133 -2.28 -2.67 20.33
N LYS A 134 -1.15 -3.26 19.93
CA LYS A 134 -0.77 -3.47 18.52
C LYS A 134 -1.82 -4.20 17.68
N ARG A 135 -2.65 -5.05 18.30
CA ARG A 135 -3.72 -5.80 17.62
C ARG A 135 -5.08 -5.10 17.62
N LYS A 136 -5.23 -3.98 18.34
CA LYS A 136 -6.48 -3.22 18.40
C LYS A 136 -6.72 -2.51 17.07
N GLY A 137 -7.96 -2.51 16.60
CA GLY A 137 -8.34 -1.75 15.41
C GLY A 137 -8.20 -0.25 15.68
N GLY A 138 -7.59 0.47 14.74
CA GLY A 138 -7.44 1.92 14.82
C GLY A 138 -8.06 2.59 13.60
N PHE A 139 -9.03 3.46 13.86
CA PHE A 139 -9.54 4.47 12.94
C PHE A 139 -9.33 5.84 13.55
N ASP A 140 -9.41 6.89 12.72
CA ASP A 140 -9.23 8.29 13.09
C ASP A 140 -9.87 8.68 14.44
N ARG A 141 -11.13 8.31 14.68
CA ARG A 141 -11.84 8.62 15.93
C ARG A 141 -11.37 7.87 17.19
N THR A 142 -10.45 6.93 17.05
CA THR A 142 -10.09 5.96 18.10
C THR A 142 -8.60 5.91 18.41
N ILE A 143 -7.78 6.65 17.66
CA ILE A 143 -6.32 6.73 17.83
C ILE A 143 -5.92 8.11 18.33
#